data_AF-A0A7C7FUL9-F1
#
_entry.id   AF-A0A7C7FUL9-F1
#
_cell.length_a   1.000
_cell.length_b   1.000
_cell.length_c   1.000
_cell.angle_alpha   90.00
_cell.angle_beta   90.00
_cell.angle_gamma   90.00
#
_symmetry.space_group_name_H-M   'P 1'
#
loop_
_entity.id
_entity.type
_entity.pdbx_description
1 polymer ?
#
loop_
_entity_poly.entity_id
_entity_poly.type
_entity_poly.pdbx_seq_one_letter_code
_entity_poly.pdbx_strand_id
1 'polypeptide(L)'
;MSKKKTKTPNKELTSEELTSLQQLLSVYNQSKIQLADTTVLHQEALVAVMANKEGFAKMENILVEKYGKDVSVNVQTGAITHKEDGSD
;
A
#
# COMPACT_ATOMS: atom_id res chain seq x y z
N MET A 1 -26.24 -50.45 1.29
CA MET A 1 -26.92 -49.13 1.32
C MET A 1 -26.77 -48.54 2.71
N SER A 2 -25.82 -47.62 2.91
CA SER A 2 -25.54 -47.02 4.22
C SER A 2 -26.42 -45.79 4.43
N LYS A 3 -27.36 -45.86 5.38
CA LYS A 3 -28.25 -44.75 5.74
C LYS A 3 -27.42 -43.60 6.32
N LYS A 4 -27.38 -42.45 5.62
CA LYS A 4 -26.84 -41.19 6.13
C LYS A 4 -27.63 -40.80 7.38
N LYS A 5 -27.00 -40.80 8.55
CA LYS A 5 -27.58 -40.27 9.79
C LYS A 5 -27.66 -38.74 9.64
N THR A 6 -28.84 -38.20 9.35
CA THR A 6 -29.10 -36.76 9.42
C THR A 6 -29.21 -36.37 10.89
N LYS A 7 -28.35 -35.46 11.36
CA LYS A 7 -28.50 -34.83 12.68
C LYS A 7 -29.77 -33.97 12.65
N THR A 8 -30.78 -34.35 13.42
CA THR A 8 -31.95 -33.51 13.68
C THR A 8 -31.55 -32.41 14.66
N PRO A 9 -31.79 -31.11 14.36
CA PRO A 9 -31.52 -30.04 15.31
C PRO A 9 -32.40 -30.22 16.55
N ASN A 10 -31.79 -30.20 17.73
CA ASN A 10 -32.47 -30.50 19.00
C ASN A 10 -32.87 -29.22 19.78
N LYS A 11 -32.42 -28.03 19.32
CA LYS A 11 -32.74 -26.69 19.85
C LYS A 11 -32.49 -25.63 18.78
N GLU A 12 -33.16 -24.48 18.91
CA GLU A 12 -33.00 -23.29 18.08
C GLU A 12 -32.59 -22.10 18.95
N LEU A 13 -31.91 -21.12 18.35
CA LEU A 13 -31.60 -19.84 19.01
C LEU A 13 -32.87 -19.00 19.14
N THR A 14 -32.92 -18.14 20.14
CA THR A 14 -33.94 -17.08 20.16
C THR A 14 -33.69 -16.10 19.02
N SER A 15 -34.72 -15.33 18.65
CA SER A 15 -34.58 -14.29 17.63
C SER A 15 -33.51 -13.25 17.98
N GLU A 16 -33.37 -12.91 19.27
CA GLU A 16 -32.37 -11.95 19.76
C GLU A 16 -30.95 -12.50 19.65
N GLU A 17 -30.75 -13.76 20.04
CA GLU A 17 -29.45 -14.45 19.91
C GLU A 17 -29.04 -14.58 18.45
N LEU A 18 -29.98 -14.99 17.59
CA LEU A 18 -29.72 -15.14 16.15
C LEU A 18 -29.39 -13.79 15.50
N THR A 19 -30.16 -12.75 15.82
CA THR A 19 -29.93 -11.39 15.29
C THR A 19 -28.55 -10.87 15.73
N SER A 20 -28.21 -11.03 17.00
CA SER A 20 -26.91 -10.61 17.54
C SER A 20 -25.76 -11.35 16.85
N LEU A 21 -25.89 -12.67 16.65
CA LEU A 21 -24.89 -13.48 15.96
C LEU A 21 -24.70 -13.05 14.50
N GLN A 22 -25.81 -12.77 13.79
CA GLN A 22 -25.77 -12.31 12.40
C GLN A 22 -25.12 -10.93 12.28
N GLN A 23 -25.42 -10.01 13.20
CA GLN A 23 -24.80 -8.68 13.25
C GLN A 23 -23.29 -8.78 13.51
N LEU A 24 -22.88 -9.57 14.50
CA LEU A 24 -21.47 -9.79 14.81
C LEU A 24 -20.72 -10.40 13.62
N LEU A 25 -21.32 -11.38 12.93
CA LEU A 25 -20.72 -11.98 11.74
C LEU A 25 -20.57 -10.97 10.60
N SER A 26 -21.58 -10.11 10.40
CA SER A 26 -21.53 -9.04 9.41
C SER A 26 -20.39 -8.05 9.70
N VAL A 27 -20.32 -7.54 10.93
CA VAL A 27 -19.25 -6.63 11.38
C VAL A 27 -17.89 -7.30 11.25
N TYR A 28 -17.74 -8.54 11.69
CA TYR A 28 -16.49 -9.30 11.56
C TYR A 28 -16.03 -9.43 10.10
N ASN A 29 -16.95 -9.72 9.18
CA ASN A 29 -16.62 -9.80 7.77
C ASN A 29 -16.26 -8.43 7.17
N GLN A 30 -16.97 -7.37 7.54
CA GLN A 30 -16.63 -6.01 7.13
C GLN A 30 -15.25 -5.59 7.61
N SER A 31 -14.90 -5.89 8.87
CA SER A 31 -13.55 -5.59 9.40
C SER A 31 -12.45 -6.34 8.65
N LYS A 32 -12.68 -7.60 8.24
CA LYS A 32 -11.71 -8.34 7.42
C LYS A 32 -11.51 -7.71 6.04
N ILE A 33 -12.59 -7.22 5.41
CA ILE A 33 -12.51 -6.54 4.12
C ILE A 33 -11.71 -5.24 4.26
N GLN A 34 -12.02 -4.42 5.27
CA GLN A 34 -11.27 -3.19 5.55
C GLN A 34 -9.78 -3.44 5.79
N LEU A 35 -9.44 -4.51 6.50
CA LEU A 35 -8.04 -4.90 6.72
C LEU A 35 -7.36 -5.31 5.40
N ALA A 36 -8.05 -6.08 4.55
CA ALA A 36 -7.53 -6.48 3.26
C ALA A 36 -7.29 -5.27 2.36
N ASP A 37 -8.27 -4.38 2.23
CA ASP A 37 -8.19 -3.16 1.43
C ASP A 37 -7.02 -2.27 1.90
N THR A 38 -6.88 -2.08 3.22
CA THR A 38 -5.78 -1.30 3.80
C THR A 38 -4.42 -1.91 3.46
N THR A 39 -4.32 -3.23 3.47
CA THR A 39 -3.06 -3.94 3.14
C THR A 39 -2.70 -3.75 1.67
N VAL A 40 -3.69 -3.81 0.77
CA VAL A 40 -3.48 -3.56 -0.67
C VAL A 40 -3.03 -2.12 -0.89
N LEU A 41 -3.72 -1.14 -0.30
CA LEU A 41 -3.38 0.27 -0.42
C LEU A 41 -1.97 0.57 0.11
N HIS A 42 -1.57 -0.07 1.21
CA HIS A 42 -0.20 0.05 1.74
C HIS A 42 0.84 -0.43 0.73
N GLN A 43 0.60 -1.58 0.11
CA GLN A 43 1.52 -2.14 -0.88
C GLN A 43 1.61 -1.25 -2.12
N GLU A 44 0.49 -0.72 -2.61
CA GLU A 44 0.46 0.23 -3.73
C GLU A 44 1.26 1.50 -3.43
N ALA A 45 1.07 2.07 -2.24
CA ALA A 45 1.82 3.24 -1.79
C ALA A 45 3.33 2.96 -1.72
N LEU A 46 3.73 1.79 -1.22
CA LEU A 46 5.13 1.38 -1.16
C LEU A 46 5.75 1.26 -2.56
N VAL A 47 5.04 0.63 -3.50
CA VAL A 47 5.47 0.52 -4.90
C VAL A 47 5.63 1.91 -5.53
N ALA A 48 4.69 2.82 -5.29
CA ALA A 48 4.78 4.19 -5.79
C ALA A 48 6.01 4.94 -5.25
N VAL A 49 6.31 4.80 -3.95
CA VAL A 49 7.52 5.39 -3.34
C VAL A 49 8.79 4.85 -4.00
N MET A 50 8.88 3.54 -4.21
CA MET A 50 10.02 2.92 -4.86
C MET A 50 10.19 3.39 -6.31
N ALA A 51 9.10 3.42 -7.09
CA ALA A 51 9.12 3.88 -8.46
C ALA A 51 9.53 5.36 -8.56
N ASN A 52 9.04 6.22 -7.67
CA ASN A 52 9.42 7.62 -7.63
C ASN A 52 10.91 7.79 -7.31
N LYS A 53 11.43 7.05 -6.33
CA LYS A 53 12.87 7.06 -6.01
C LYS A 53 13.72 6.66 -7.22
N GLU A 54 13.32 5.64 -7.95
CA GLU A 54 14.00 5.22 -9.18
C GLU A 54 13.91 6.32 -10.26
N GLY A 55 12.76 6.97 -10.39
CA GLY A 55 12.55 8.12 -11.29
C GLY A 55 13.49 9.29 -10.97
N PHE A 56 13.67 9.63 -9.68
CA PHE A 56 14.63 10.64 -9.25
C PHE A 56 16.06 10.27 -9.67
N ALA A 57 16.51 9.06 -9.37
CA ALA A 57 17.86 8.61 -9.74
C ALA A 57 18.09 8.62 -11.26
N LYS A 58 17.07 8.24 -12.05
CA LYS A 58 17.12 8.34 -13.53
C LYS A 58 17.27 9.79 -13.98
N MET A 59 16.50 10.70 -13.40
CA MET A 59 16.58 12.12 -13.73
C MET A 59 17.94 12.72 -13.35
N GLU A 60 18.48 12.36 -12.18
CA GLU A 60 19.81 12.77 -11.76
C GLU A 60 20.88 12.32 -12.77
N ASN A 61 20.82 11.07 -13.23
CA ASN A 61 21.76 10.56 -14.24
C ASN A 61 21.64 11.34 -15.56
N ILE A 62 20.42 11.61 -16.04
CA ILE A 62 20.18 12.42 -17.24
C ILE A 62 20.79 13.83 -17.09
N LEU A 63 20.65 14.44 -15.92
CA LEU A 63 21.18 15.78 -15.66
C LEU A 63 22.71 15.78 -15.58
N VAL A 64 23.31 14.77 -14.95
CA VAL A 64 24.77 14.59 -14.91
C VAL A 64 25.35 14.39 -16.31
N GLU A 65 24.70 13.57 -17.15
CA GLU A 65 25.11 13.38 -18.54
C GLU A 65 25.02 14.68 -19.35
N LYS A 66 23.98 15.49 -19.10
CA LYS A 66 23.72 16.71 -19.86
C LYS A 66 24.58 17.90 -19.44
N TYR A 67 24.84 18.06 -18.15
CA TYR A 67 25.45 19.27 -17.58
C TYR A 67 26.83 19.02 -16.94
N GLY A 68 27.26 17.77 -16.84
CA GLY A 68 28.54 17.37 -16.25
C GLY A 68 28.43 16.89 -14.81
N LYS A 69 29.45 16.21 -14.30
CA LYS A 69 29.46 15.62 -12.95
C LYS A 69 29.58 16.66 -11.82
N ASP A 70 30.05 17.85 -12.15
CA ASP A 70 30.38 18.89 -11.18
C ASP A 70 29.25 19.91 -11.00
N VAL A 71 28.03 19.58 -11.42
CA VAL A 71 26.87 20.44 -11.26
C VAL A 71 26.03 20.07 -10.06
N SER A 72 25.49 21.08 -9.39
CA SER A 72 24.45 20.98 -8.39
C SER A 72 23.16 21.60 -8.94
N VAL A 73 22.05 20.88 -8.86
CA VAL A 73 20.75 21.34 -9.35
C VAL A 73 19.85 21.69 -8.17
N ASN A 74 19.35 22.92 -8.13
CA ASN A 74 18.32 23.31 -7.18
C ASN A 74 16.96 22.79 -7.66
N VAL A 75 16.41 21.79 -6.97
CA VAL A 75 15.14 21.13 -7.35
C VAL A 75 13.90 22.03 -7.24
N GLN A 76 13.97 23.18 -6.55
CA GLN A 76 12.86 24.13 -6.40
C GLN A 76 12.86 25.20 -7.50
N THR A 77 14.05 25.67 -7.92
CA THR A 77 14.18 26.77 -8.88
C THR A 77 14.67 26.32 -10.25
N GLY A 78 15.21 25.11 -10.37
CA GLY A 78 15.86 24.59 -11.57
C GLY A 78 17.24 25.19 -11.84
N ALA A 79 17.78 26.03 -10.94
CA ALA A 79 19.10 26.64 -11.11
C ALA A 79 20.20 25.56 -11.08
N ILE A 80 21.11 25.62 -12.04
CA ILE A 80 22.28 24.74 -12.15
C ILE A 80 23.51 25.55 -11.76
N THR A 81 24.24 25.10 -10.74
CA THR A 81 25.52 25.70 -10.34
C THR A 81 26.63 24.70 -10.59
N HIS A 82 27.75 25.14 -11.13
CA HIS A 82 28.95 24.33 -11.19
C HIS A 82 29.69 24.51 -9.87
N LYS A 83 30.24 23.44 -9.31
CA LYS A 83 31.26 23.56 -8.28
C LYS A 83 32.48 24.16 -8.97
N GLU A 84 32.60 25.48 -8.89
CA GLU A 84 33.82 26.15 -9.33
C GLU A 84 35.00 25.51 -8.60
N ASP A 85 35.99 25.12 -9.39
CA ASP A 85 37.28 24.63 -8.92
C ASP A 85 37.74 25.49 -7.75
N GLY A 86 38.15 24.83 -6.66
CA GLY A 86 38.76 25.50 -5.52
C GLY A 86 39.84 26.45 -6.02
N SER A 87 39.54 27.74 -5.96
CA SER A 87 40.50 28.82 -6.05
C SER A 87 40.77 29.24 -4.61
N ASP A 88 41.87 28.67 -4.11
CA ASP A 88 42.61 28.93 -2.86
C ASP A 88 41.91 28.60 -1.51
#